data_AF-A0A8H4SMZ5-F1
#
_entry.id   AF-A0A8H4SMZ5-F1
#
_cell.length_a   1.000
_cell.length_b   1.000
_cell.length_c   1.000
_cell.angle_alpha   90.00
_cell.angle_beta   90.00
_cell.angle_gamma   90.00
#
_symmetry.space_group_name_H-M   'P 1'
#
loop_
_entity.id
_entity.type
_entity.pdbx_description
1 polymer ?
#
loop_
_entity_poly.entity_id
_entity_poly.type
_entity_poly.pdbx_seq_one_letter_code
_entity_poly.pdbx_strand_id
1 'polypeptide(L)'
;MTPMRDAAISGPALRDAHSQVGWYLATEFCTQILGVETCNIAHVQGHQTDGYRILHEKETLIVPLMRGGEPMALGVSKALPRAMFLHAKSPGDIQHTHLQGRETIFLVDSVVNTGQSILEFVQHIRNLHASIRIIVVAGVIQAKSVSTSRIAQELSRFRRLSFVALRLSNNQFTGKGPTDTGHRLFNTMHLD
;
A
#
# COMPACT_ATOMS: atom_id res chain seq x y z
N MET A 1 -10.74 8.99 -7.57
CA MET A 1 -10.80 7.70 -8.29
C MET A 1 -10.97 7.84 -9.79
N THR A 2 -11.84 8.73 -10.29
CA THR A 2 -12.17 8.85 -11.73
C THR A 2 -10.94 8.82 -12.64
N PRO A 3 -9.86 9.58 -12.38
CA PRO A 3 -8.70 9.58 -13.27
C PRO A 3 -7.95 8.23 -13.34
N MET A 4 -8.03 7.40 -12.30
CA MET A 4 -7.41 6.07 -12.28
C MET A 4 -8.12 5.08 -13.23
N ARG A 5 -9.39 5.36 -13.56
CA ARG A 5 -10.25 4.47 -14.34
C ARG A 5 -10.53 4.99 -15.74
N ASP A 6 -10.33 6.27 -15.97
CA ASP A 6 -10.48 6.87 -17.29
C ASP A 6 -9.45 6.28 -18.25
N ALA A 7 -9.91 5.59 -19.29
CA ALA A 7 -9.05 4.94 -20.29
C ALA A 7 -8.21 5.95 -21.08
N ALA A 8 -8.63 7.22 -21.16
CA ALA A 8 -7.87 8.29 -21.80
C ALA A 8 -6.63 8.71 -21.01
N ILE A 9 -6.54 8.33 -19.73
CA ILE A 9 -5.44 8.71 -18.85
C ILE A 9 -4.43 7.56 -18.73
N SER A 10 -3.16 7.85 -18.98
CA SER A 10 -2.04 6.90 -18.90
C SER A 10 -0.74 7.61 -18.51
N GLY A 11 0.31 6.84 -18.24
CA GLY A 11 1.65 7.36 -17.97
C GLY A 11 1.70 8.28 -16.74
N PRO A 12 2.43 9.41 -16.79
CA PRO A 12 2.60 10.31 -15.64
C PRO A 12 1.28 10.75 -14.99
N ALA A 13 0.27 11.16 -15.77
CA ALA A 13 -1.00 11.62 -15.22
C ALA A 13 -1.75 10.49 -14.46
N LEU A 14 -1.64 9.25 -14.94
CA LEU A 14 -2.21 8.11 -14.23
C LEU A 14 -1.44 7.83 -12.93
N ARG A 15 -0.10 7.90 -12.96
CA ARG A 15 0.73 7.75 -11.76
C ARG A 15 0.41 8.80 -10.70
N ASP A 16 0.20 10.05 -11.10
CA ASP A 16 -0.18 11.14 -10.20
C ASP A 16 -1.54 10.88 -9.55
N ALA A 17 -2.51 10.39 -10.31
CA ALA A 17 -3.81 10.00 -9.76
C ALA A 17 -3.70 8.88 -8.72
N HIS A 18 -2.86 7.87 -8.97
CA HIS A 18 -2.58 6.81 -8.00
C HIS A 18 -1.84 7.33 -6.76
N SER A 19 -0.88 8.24 -6.93
CA SER A 19 -0.16 8.89 -5.84
C SER A 19 -1.10 9.71 -4.95
N GLN A 20 -2.00 10.51 -5.55
CA GLN A 20 -2.99 11.29 -4.79
C GLN A 20 -3.91 10.38 -3.96
N VAL A 21 -4.35 9.25 -4.53
CA VAL A 21 -5.14 8.28 -3.79
C VAL A 21 -4.35 7.60 -2.69
N GLY A 22 -3.08 7.23 -2.93
CA GLY A 22 -2.22 6.65 -1.90
C GLY A 22 -2.05 7.59 -0.70
N TRP A 23 -1.83 8.88 -0.96
CA TRP A 23 -1.76 9.90 0.09
C TRP A 23 -3.07 10.00 0.88
N TYR A 24 -4.20 10.12 0.18
CA TYR A 24 -5.53 10.20 0.80
C TYR A 24 -5.84 8.98 1.68
N LEU A 25 -5.56 7.76 1.19
CA LEU A 25 -5.81 6.53 1.96
C LEU A 25 -4.94 6.47 3.22
N ALA A 26 -3.70 6.95 3.14
CA ALA A 26 -2.79 7.01 4.28
C ALA A 26 -3.25 8.03 5.34
N THR A 27 -3.66 9.23 4.93
CA THR A 27 -4.06 10.29 5.86
C THR A 27 -5.43 10.05 6.49
N GLU A 28 -6.40 9.55 5.73
CA GLU A 28 -7.79 9.42 6.22
C GLU A 28 -8.07 8.10 6.93
N PHE A 29 -7.56 6.98 6.39
CA PHE A 29 -7.96 5.65 6.87
C PHE A 29 -6.85 4.95 7.65
N CYS A 30 -5.58 5.14 7.27
CA CYS A 30 -4.50 4.48 8.01
C CYS A 30 -4.27 5.12 9.38
N THR A 31 -4.58 6.41 9.54
CA THR A 31 -4.62 7.11 10.83
C THR A 31 -5.70 6.56 11.77
N GLN A 32 -6.82 6.05 11.25
CA GLN A 32 -7.86 5.40 12.07
C GLN A 32 -7.40 4.03 12.61
N ILE A 33 -6.46 3.37 11.89
CA ILE A 33 -5.93 2.06 12.28
C ILE A 33 -4.73 2.21 13.23
N LEU A 34 -3.82 3.15 12.92
CA LEU A 34 -2.58 3.33 13.65
C LEU A 34 -2.69 4.36 14.77
N GLY A 35 -3.56 5.35 14.62
CA GLY A 35 -3.56 6.56 15.44
C GLY A 35 -2.48 7.57 15.00
N VAL A 36 -2.38 8.63 15.79
CA VAL A 36 -1.37 9.69 15.64
C VAL A 36 -0.58 9.82 16.95
N GLU A 37 0.63 10.33 16.84
CA GLU A 37 1.49 10.65 17.97
C GLU A 37 1.93 12.11 17.92
N THR A 38 2.16 12.68 19.10
CA THR A 38 2.80 13.99 19.24
C THR A 38 4.29 13.89 18.93
N CYS A 39 4.85 14.89 18.25
CA CYS A 39 6.28 15.03 18.05
C CYS A 39 6.71 16.47 18.33
N ASN A 40 7.89 16.66 18.92
CA ASN A 40 8.42 18.00 19.13
C ASN A 40 8.88 18.59 17.79
N ILE A 41 8.42 19.81 17.51
CA ILE A 41 8.83 20.61 16.36
C ILE A 41 9.35 21.98 16.82
N ALA A 42 10.28 22.53 16.05
CA ALA A 42 10.69 23.92 16.22
C ALA A 42 9.61 24.83 15.62
N HIS A 43 8.95 25.61 16.48
CA HIS A 43 8.00 26.62 16.05
C HIS A 43 8.74 27.76 15.32
N VAL A 44 8.09 28.40 14.36
CA VAL A 44 8.67 29.51 13.58
C VAL A 44 9.07 30.72 14.44
N GLN A 45 8.56 30.82 15.67
CA GLN A 45 8.94 31.84 16.65
C GLN A 45 10.12 31.44 17.55
N GLY A 46 10.78 30.31 17.30
CA GLY A 46 12.02 29.89 17.96
C GLY A 46 11.86 29.04 19.22
N HIS A 47 10.64 28.74 19.67
CA HIS A 47 10.39 27.80 20.78
C HIS A 47 10.03 26.40 20.27
N GLN A 48 10.05 25.40 21.15
CA GLN A 48 9.52 24.07 20.83
C GLN A 48 8.00 24.07 20.98
N THR A 49 7.31 23.29 20.16
CA THR A 49 5.87 23.05 20.26
C THR A 49 5.52 21.66 19.76
N ASP A 50 4.27 21.28 19.97
CA ASP A 50 3.73 19.99 19.56
C ASP A 50 3.36 20.02 18.07
N GLY A 51 3.92 19.08 17.32
CA GLY A 51 3.44 18.65 16.02
C GLY A 51 2.77 17.27 16.13
N TYR A 52 2.17 16.82 15.04
CA TYR A 52 1.51 15.52 14.97
C TYR A 52 1.90 14.76 13.72
N ARG A 53 1.97 13.44 13.85
CA ARG A 53 2.28 12.51 12.76
C ARG A 53 1.65 11.16 13.04
N ILE A 54 1.66 10.27 12.03
CA ILE A 54 1.19 8.90 12.21
C ILE A 54 2.03 8.19 13.26
N LEU A 55 1.39 7.44 14.16
CA LEU A 55 2.04 6.69 15.22
C LEU A 55 3.12 5.75 14.65
N HIS A 56 4.32 5.76 15.24
CA HIS A 56 5.45 4.89 14.83
C HIS A 56 5.87 5.06 13.36
N GLU A 57 5.83 6.29 12.86
CA GLU A 57 6.16 6.63 11.47
C GLU A 57 7.57 6.15 11.05
N LYS A 58 8.59 6.24 11.91
CA LYS A 58 9.96 5.84 11.56
C LYS A 58 10.17 4.33 11.61
N GLU A 59 9.33 3.66 12.38
CA GLU A 59 9.28 2.21 12.56
C GLU A 59 8.35 1.57 11.53
N THR A 60 7.87 2.34 10.55
CA THR A 60 7.04 1.88 9.45
C THR A 60 7.87 1.57 8.21
N LEU A 61 7.55 0.48 7.54
CA LEU A 61 8.10 0.07 6.24
C LEU A 61 7.01 0.14 5.17
N ILE A 62 7.27 0.79 4.04
CA ILE A 62 6.38 0.86 2.87
C ILE A 62 6.97 -0.02 1.77
N VAL A 63 6.17 -0.96 1.27
CA VAL A 63 6.55 -1.89 0.21
C VAL A 63 5.52 -1.82 -0.92
N PRO A 64 5.84 -1.19 -2.07
CA PRO A 64 5.03 -1.37 -3.27
C PRO A 64 5.13 -2.79 -3.80
N LEU A 65 3.98 -3.40 -4.09
CA LEU A 65 3.92 -4.60 -4.91
C LEU A 65 4.21 -4.20 -6.36
N MET A 66 5.42 -4.50 -6.79
CA MET A 66 5.88 -4.06 -8.10
C MET A 66 5.14 -4.80 -9.23
N ARG A 67 4.83 -4.12 -10.34
CA ARG A 67 5.12 -2.70 -10.63
C ARG A 67 3.95 -1.77 -10.33
N GLY A 68 2.73 -2.29 -10.35
CA GLY A 68 1.50 -1.48 -10.29
C GLY A 68 1.34 -0.71 -8.99
N GLY A 69 1.90 -1.18 -7.88
CA GLY A 69 1.76 -0.53 -6.57
C GLY A 69 2.59 0.73 -6.36
N GLU A 70 3.70 0.92 -7.10
CA GLU A 70 4.68 1.98 -6.82
C GLU A 70 4.09 3.40 -6.79
N PRO A 71 3.33 3.84 -7.81
CA PRO A 71 2.81 5.22 -7.81
C PRO A 71 1.92 5.52 -6.60
N MET A 72 1.12 4.54 -6.17
CA MET A 72 0.30 4.65 -4.96
C MET A 72 1.16 4.63 -3.69
N ALA A 73 2.17 3.77 -3.62
CA ALA A 73 3.10 3.72 -2.50
C ALA A 73 3.87 5.03 -2.32
N LEU A 74 4.26 5.69 -3.42
CA LEU A 74 4.85 7.03 -3.35
C LEU A 74 3.87 8.06 -2.75
N GLY A 75 2.58 7.89 -3.00
CA GLY A 75 1.52 8.63 -2.30
C GLY A 75 1.52 8.39 -0.80
N VAL A 76 1.57 7.12 -0.37
CA VAL A 76 1.67 6.74 1.04
C VAL A 76 2.94 7.31 1.68
N SER A 77 4.07 7.26 0.97
CA SER A 77 5.35 7.82 1.44
C SER A 77 5.31 9.33 1.62
N LYS A 78 4.54 10.07 0.79
CA LYS A 78 4.30 11.50 1.03
C LYS A 78 3.57 11.76 2.35
N ALA A 79 2.72 10.84 2.80
CA ALA A 79 2.00 10.96 4.07
C ALA A 79 2.84 10.48 5.27
N LEU A 80 3.84 9.60 5.05
CA LEU A 80 4.78 9.11 6.05
C LEU A 80 6.24 9.36 5.59
N PRO A 81 6.68 10.62 5.50
CA PRO A 81 7.99 10.97 4.95
C PRO A 81 9.18 10.35 5.69
N ARG A 82 9.00 9.85 6.92
CA ARG A 82 10.08 9.22 7.69
C ARG A 82 10.06 7.69 7.65
N ALA A 83 9.05 7.09 7.03
CA ALA A 83 8.97 5.65 6.88
C ALA A 83 10.03 5.15 5.88
N MET A 84 10.54 3.94 6.11
CA MET A 84 11.42 3.28 5.15
C MET A 84 10.63 2.90 3.90
N PHE A 85 11.21 3.08 2.72
CA PHE A 85 10.61 2.68 1.45
C PHE A 85 11.46 1.58 0.80
N LEU A 86 10.90 0.39 0.61
CA LEU A 86 11.60 -0.77 0.05
C LEU A 86 10.86 -1.28 -1.18
N HIS A 87 11.49 -1.20 -2.34
CA HIS A 87 11.00 -1.87 -3.54
C HIS A 87 11.13 -3.39 -3.42
N ALA A 88 10.03 -4.12 -3.57
CA ALA A 88 10.02 -5.58 -3.61
C ALA A 88 9.27 -6.07 -4.85
N LYS A 89 9.93 -6.87 -5.69
CA LYS A 89 9.31 -7.56 -6.81
C LYS A 89 8.70 -8.89 -6.38
N SER A 90 9.29 -9.53 -5.37
CA SER A 90 8.88 -10.81 -4.82
C SER A 90 8.96 -10.78 -3.29
N PRO A 91 8.27 -11.70 -2.60
CA PRO A 91 8.34 -11.76 -1.14
C PRO A 91 9.79 -11.86 -0.61
N GLY A 92 10.65 -12.62 -1.30
CA GLY A 92 12.05 -12.83 -0.91
C GLY A 92 12.93 -11.57 -0.88
N ASP A 93 12.49 -10.48 -1.51
CA ASP A 93 13.20 -9.19 -1.44
C ASP A 93 13.06 -8.53 -0.05
N ILE A 94 12.07 -8.96 0.74
CA ILE A 94 11.92 -8.57 2.15
C ILE A 94 12.78 -9.51 3.00
N GLN A 95 13.84 -8.99 3.61
CA GLN A 95 14.75 -9.74 4.46
C GLN A 95 14.54 -9.37 5.93
N HIS A 96 15.04 -10.21 6.85
CA HIS A 96 14.95 -9.97 8.29
C HIS A 96 15.51 -8.60 8.70
N THR A 97 16.61 -8.17 8.09
CA THR A 97 17.24 -6.85 8.31
C THR A 97 16.31 -5.68 7.98
N HIS A 98 15.42 -5.83 6.99
CA HIS A 98 14.44 -4.80 6.65
C HIS A 98 13.34 -4.67 7.72
N LEU A 99 13.03 -5.76 8.43
CA LEU A 99 11.98 -5.81 9.46
C LEU A 99 12.50 -5.49 10.87
N GLN A 100 13.82 -5.46 11.07
CA GLN A 100 14.41 -5.20 12.38
C GLN A 100 14.03 -3.79 12.89
N GLY A 101 13.41 -3.75 14.07
CA GLY A 101 12.93 -2.51 14.68
C GLY A 101 11.71 -1.89 13.98
N ARG A 102 11.01 -2.64 13.12
CA ARG A 102 9.77 -2.18 12.47
C ARG A 102 8.54 -2.69 13.20
N GLU A 103 7.56 -1.81 13.33
CA GLU A 103 6.30 -2.12 13.99
C GLU A 103 5.15 -2.35 13.00
N THR A 104 5.23 -1.69 11.85
CA THR A 104 4.20 -1.72 10.82
C THR A 104 4.82 -1.86 9.44
N ILE A 105 4.19 -2.65 8.57
CA ILE A 105 4.47 -2.72 7.14
C ILE A 105 3.22 -2.39 6.34
N PHE A 106 3.37 -1.48 5.38
CA PHE A 106 2.39 -1.18 4.36
C PHE A 106 2.71 -1.98 3.11
N LEU A 107 1.82 -2.90 2.72
CA LEU A 107 1.85 -3.56 1.41
C LEU A 107 0.94 -2.78 0.48
N VAL A 108 1.49 -2.14 -0.55
CA VAL A 108 0.73 -1.20 -1.38
C VAL A 108 0.60 -1.74 -2.80
N ASP A 109 -0.63 -1.86 -3.28
CA ASP A 109 -0.92 -2.27 -4.66
C ASP A 109 -2.04 -1.42 -5.26
N SER A 110 -1.97 -1.13 -6.56
CA SER A 110 -3.04 -0.40 -7.23
C SER A 110 -4.34 -1.21 -7.30
N VAL A 111 -4.24 -2.51 -7.55
CA VAL A 111 -5.39 -3.41 -7.73
C VAL A 111 -5.11 -4.78 -7.12
N VAL A 112 -5.84 -5.14 -6.06
CA VAL A 112 -5.84 -6.51 -5.52
C VAL A 112 -6.96 -7.30 -6.20
N ASN A 113 -6.58 -8.19 -7.14
CA ASN A 113 -7.55 -8.97 -7.91
C ASN A 113 -7.88 -10.32 -7.25
N THR A 114 -6.93 -11.24 -7.14
CA THR A 114 -7.16 -12.54 -6.47
C THR A 114 -6.75 -12.53 -5.00
N GLY A 115 -5.87 -11.61 -4.60
CA GLY A 115 -5.24 -11.59 -3.28
C GLY A 115 -4.05 -12.56 -3.14
N GLN A 116 -3.71 -13.32 -4.18
CA GLN A 116 -2.66 -14.34 -4.12
C GLN A 116 -1.30 -13.74 -3.76
N SER A 117 -0.89 -12.66 -4.46
CA SER A 117 0.37 -11.97 -4.15
C SER A 117 0.38 -11.41 -2.71
N ILE A 118 -0.74 -10.87 -2.24
CA ILE A 118 -0.84 -10.41 -0.85
C ILE A 118 -0.63 -11.57 0.13
N LEU A 119 -1.25 -12.73 -0.11
CA LEU A 119 -1.07 -13.92 0.74
C LEU A 119 0.39 -14.37 0.79
N GLU A 120 1.07 -14.43 -0.36
CA GLU A 120 2.48 -14.81 -0.46
C GLU A 120 3.39 -13.86 0.33
N PHE A 121 3.19 -12.55 0.18
CA PHE A 121 3.92 -11.54 0.94
C PHE A 121 3.63 -11.63 2.44
N VAL A 122 2.35 -11.76 2.83
CA VAL A 122 1.96 -11.89 4.24
C VAL A 122 2.57 -13.13 4.88
N GLN A 123 2.51 -14.29 4.21
CA GLN A 123 3.11 -15.53 4.70
C GLN A 123 4.62 -15.38 4.89
N HIS A 124 5.31 -14.81 3.90
CA HIS A 124 6.75 -14.57 3.98
C HIS A 124 7.11 -13.64 5.14
N ILE A 125 6.42 -12.50 5.26
CA ILE A 125 6.63 -11.55 6.36
C ILE A 125 6.36 -12.20 7.70
N ARG A 126 5.32 -13.04 7.81
CA ARG A 126 4.97 -13.74 9.06
C ARG A 126 6.02 -14.76 9.47
N ASN A 127 6.69 -15.40 8.51
CA ASN A 127 7.82 -16.29 8.78
C ASN A 127 9.04 -15.53 9.31
N LEU A 128 9.25 -14.29 8.86
CA LEU A 128 10.35 -13.44 9.33
C LEU A 128 10.03 -12.69 10.62
N HIS A 129 8.77 -12.27 10.80
CA HIS A 129 8.29 -11.47 11.92
C HIS A 129 6.82 -11.79 12.24
N ALA A 130 6.60 -12.68 13.21
CA ALA A 130 5.29 -13.25 13.51
C ALA A 130 4.20 -12.22 13.87
N SER A 131 4.56 -11.11 14.53
CA SER A 131 3.59 -10.17 15.11
C SER A 131 3.53 -8.77 14.47
N ILE A 132 4.35 -8.46 13.46
CA ILE A 132 4.40 -7.10 12.86
C ILE A 132 3.02 -6.73 12.32
N ARG A 133 2.58 -5.47 12.48
CA ARG A 133 1.29 -5.06 11.92
C ARG A 133 1.43 -4.97 10.39
N ILE A 134 0.51 -5.58 9.65
CA ILE A 134 0.48 -5.50 8.18
C ILE A 134 -0.77 -4.73 7.78
N ILE A 135 -0.61 -3.66 7.01
CA ILE A 135 -1.71 -2.90 6.42
C ILE A 135 -1.58 -2.98 4.89
N VAL A 136 -2.56 -3.58 4.25
CA VAL A 136 -2.64 -3.63 2.79
C VAL A 136 -3.40 -2.40 2.31
N VAL A 137 -2.79 -1.59 1.45
CA VAL A 137 -3.40 -0.37 0.89
C VAL A 137 -3.62 -0.58 -0.60
N ALA A 138 -4.85 -0.35 -1.07
CA ALA A 138 -5.16 -0.48 -2.48
C ALA A 138 -6.19 0.50 -3.03
N GLY A 139 -6.06 0.79 -4.33
CA GLY A 139 -7.08 1.57 -5.05
C GLY A 139 -8.35 0.77 -5.27
N VAL A 140 -8.20 -0.50 -5.65
CA VAL A 140 -9.32 -1.42 -5.86
C VAL A 140 -8.99 -2.76 -5.23
N ILE A 141 -9.95 -3.31 -4.48
CA ILE A 141 -9.92 -4.71 -4.06
C ILE A 141 -11.12 -5.43 -4.66
N GLN A 142 -10.90 -6.59 -5.25
CA GLN A 142 -12.00 -7.44 -5.72
C GLN A 142 -12.72 -8.05 -4.51
N ALA A 143 -14.03 -7.90 -4.43
CA ALA A 143 -14.78 -8.18 -3.21
C ALA A 143 -14.63 -9.64 -2.73
N LYS A 144 -14.54 -10.62 -3.64
CA LYS A 144 -14.37 -12.04 -3.28
C LYS A 144 -12.96 -12.34 -2.75
N SER A 145 -11.92 -11.59 -3.15
CA SER A 145 -10.55 -11.78 -2.68
C SER A 145 -10.38 -11.49 -1.18
N VAL A 146 -11.33 -10.76 -0.58
CA VAL A 146 -11.32 -10.42 0.86
C VAL A 146 -12.56 -10.91 1.64
N SER A 147 -13.53 -11.56 1.00
CA SER A 147 -14.77 -12.02 1.67
C SER A 147 -15.00 -13.52 1.62
N THR A 148 -14.95 -14.13 0.43
CA THR A 148 -15.47 -15.49 0.21
C THR A 148 -14.49 -16.45 -0.46
N SER A 149 -13.38 -15.95 -0.99
CA SER A 149 -12.36 -16.82 -1.60
C SER A 149 -11.60 -17.64 -0.54
N ARG A 150 -11.00 -18.75 -0.98
CA ARG A 150 -10.03 -19.51 -0.16
C ARG A 150 -8.89 -18.61 0.34
N ILE A 151 -8.44 -17.68 -0.50
CA ILE A 151 -7.40 -16.70 -0.15
C ILE A 151 -7.88 -15.79 0.98
N ALA A 152 -9.12 -15.29 0.93
CA ALA A 152 -9.69 -14.50 2.01
C ALA A 152 -9.74 -15.27 3.35
N GLN A 153 -10.08 -16.56 3.30
CA GLN A 153 -10.09 -17.43 4.47
C GLN A 153 -8.68 -17.68 5.04
N GLU A 154 -7.66 -17.80 4.20
CA GLU A 154 -6.27 -17.90 4.67
C GLU A 154 -5.80 -16.57 5.27
N LEU A 155 -6.10 -15.44 4.62
CA LEU A 155 -5.74 -14.11 5.09
C LEU A 155 -6.37 -13.78 6.44
N SER A 156 -7.62 -14.20 6.68
CA SER A 156 -8.33 -13.93 7.94
C SER A 156 -7.73 -14.65 9.16
N ARG A 157 -6.87 -15.66 8.94
CA ARG A 157 -6.14 -16.35 10.01
C ARG A 157 -5.01 -15.48 10.60
N PHE A 158 -4.49 -14.53 9.84
CA PHE A 158 -3.41 -13.67 10.30
C PHE A 158 -3.93 -12.56 11.22
N ARG A 159 -3.38 -12.49 12.43
CA ARG A 159 -3.63 -11.37 13.36
C ARG A 159 -2.93 -10.11 12.86
N ARG A 160 -3.45 -8.95 13.27
CA ARG A 160 -2.89 -7.61 12.94
C ARG A 160 -2.67 -7.41 11.43
N LEU A 161 -3.58 -7.94 10.63
CA LEU A 161 -3.68 -7.72 9.19
C LEU A 161 -4.93 -6.87 8.93
N SER A 162 -4.77 -5.76 8.21
CA SER A 162 -5.87 -4.86 7.86
C SER A 162 -5.82 -4.51 6.38
N PHE A 163 -6.99 -4.23 5.80
CA PHE A 163 -7.12 -3.80 4.42
C PHE A 163 -7.73 -2.41 4.38
N VAL A 164 -7.09 -1.51 3.63
CA VAL A 164 -7.59 -0.18 3.32
C VAL A 164 -7.75 -0.10 1.81
N ALA A 165 -8.96 0.17 1.35
CA ALA A 165 -9.25 0.26 -0.07
C ALA A 165 -10.09 1.49 -0.37
N LEU A 166 -9.80 2.16 -1.49
CA LEU A 166 -10.69 3.22 -1.97
C LEU A 166 -12.04 2.64 -2.45
N ARG A 167 -12.04 1.40 -2.94
CA ARG A 167 -13.25 0.73 -3.43
C ARG A 167 -13.15 -0.80 -3.40
N LEU A 168 -14.30 -1.43 -3.13
CA LEU A 168 -14.55 -2.84 -3.45
C LEU A 168 -15.19 -3.01 -4.84
N SER A 169 -14.74 -4.01 -5.60
CA SER A 169 -15.23 -4.33 -6.94
C SER A 169 -15.81 -5.74 -7.00
N ASN A 170 -17.05 -5.88 -7.47
CA ASN A 170 -17.62 -7.20 -7.78
C ASN A 170 -17.07 -7.78 -9.08
N ASN A 171 -16.51 -6.94 -9.95
CA ASN A 171 -15.89 -7.38 -11.19
C ASN A 171 -14.53 -8.03 -10.89
N GLN A 172 -14.37 -9.29 -11.30
CA GLN A 172 -13.10 -10.00 -11.31
C GLN A 172 -12.56 -9.96 -12.74
N PHE A 173 -11.62 -9.05 -12.98
CA PHE A 173 -11.03 -8.85 -14.30
C PHE A 173 -9.52 -8.72 -14.16
N THR A 174 -8.80 -9.59 -14.87
CA THR A 174 -7.35 -9.49 -15.00
C THR A 174 -7.07 -8.70 -16.26
N GLY A 175 -6.61 -7.46 -16.11
CA GLY A 175 -6.21 -6.63 -17.23
C GLY A 175 -5.07 -7.27 -18.02
N LYS A 176 -5.09 -7.06 -19.34
CA LYS A 176 -4.00 -7.41 -20.26
C LYS A 176 -3.76 -6.25 -21.22
N GLY A 177 -2.51 -6.04 -21.63
CA GLY A 177 -2.09 -4.97 -22.54
C GLY A 177 -2.70 -3.60 -22.18
N PRO A 178 -3.61 -3.05 -23.02
CA PRO A 178 -4.20 -1.72 -22.82
C PRO A 178 -5.12 -1.60 -21.59
N THR A 179 -5.52 -2.71 -20.98
CA THR A 179 -6.39 -2.73 -19.79
C THR A 179 -5.65 -3.06 -18.50
N ASP A 180 -4.37 -3.44 -18.59
CA ASP A 180 -3.55 -3.70 -17.42
C ASP A 180 -3.10 -2.40 -16.76
N THR A 181 -3.20 -2.37 -15.42
CA THR A 181 -2.89 -1.16 -14.66
C THR A 181 -1.40 -0.85 -14.72
N GLY A 182 -0.52 -1.84 -14.60
CA GLY A 182 0.92 -1.65 -14.70
C GLY A 182 1.32 -1.11 -16.07
N HIS A 183 0.83 -1.72 -17.15
CA HIS A 183 1.13 -1.29 -18.51
C HIS A 183 0.68 0.14 -18.78
N ARG A 184 -0.52 0.53 -18.31
CA ARG A 184 -1.02 1.91 -18.42
C ARG A 184 -0.22 2.91 -17.59
N LEU A 185 0.22 2.54 -16.38
CA LEU A 185 1.01 3.42 -15.50
C LEU A 185 2.36 3.79 -16.13
N PHE A 186 2.92 2.90 -16.96
CA PHE A 186 4.27 3.05 -17.52
C PHE A 186 4.29 3.13 -19.05
N ASN A 187 3.15 3.31 -19.71
CA ASN A 187 3.04 3.38 -21.19
C ASN A 187 3.68 2.18 -21.91
N THR A 188 3.57 0.99 -21.34
CA THR A 188 4.14 -0.25 -21.89
C THR A 188 3.05 -1.16 -22.47
N MET A 189 1.93 -0.60 -22.93
CA MET A 189 0.74 -1.35 -23.39
C MET A 189 0.97 -2.22 -24.63
N HIS A 190 2.11 -2.07 -25.30
CA HIS A 190 2.53 -2.87 -26.45
C HIS A 190 3.42 -4.07 -26.06
N LEU A 191 3.84 -4.15 -24.79
CA LEU A 191 4.58 -5.29 -24.26
C LEU A 191 3.57 -6.29 -23.69
N ASP A 192 3.67 -7.55 -24.11
CA ASP A 192 2.99 -8.70 -23.52
C ASP A 192 3.99 -9.56 -22.72
#